data_AF-A0A8D8L4C5-F1
#
_entry.id   AF-A0A8D8L4C5-F1
#
_cell.length_a   1.000
_cell.length_b   1.000
_cell.length_c   1.000
_cell.angle_alpha   90.00
_cell.angle_beta   90.00
_cell.angle_gamma   90.00
#
_symmetry.space_group_name_H-M   'P 1'
#
loop_
_entity.id
_entity.type
_entity.pdbx_description
1 polymer ?
#
loop_
_entity_poly.entity_id
_entity_poly.type
_entity_poly.pdbx_seq_one_letter_code
_entity_poly.pdbx_strand_id
1 'polypeptide(L)'
;KSKPGKQDDGQVVASITSPPGFSRLIYHYLMLSKIRLTSLVVMTAMAGYAMAPAPFELSTFLLCSIGTTLVSGAANSINQVIETSFDAQMARTRNRVLVQGHLSRLHAVGFALGASTVGVGMLYFGVNELTA
;
A
#
# COMPACT_ATOMS: atom_id res chain seq x y z
N LYS A 1 -6.55 -2.40 -52.30
CA LYS A 1 -6.29 -3.48 -51.31
C LYS A 1 -4.88 -3.31 -50.75
N SER A 2 -4.70 -2.52 -49.68
CA SER A 2 -3.44 -2.52 -48.91
C SER A 2 -3.77 -2.94 -47.48
N LYS A 3 -3.07 -3.97 -47.00
CA LYS A 3 -3.16 -4.49 -45.63
C LYS A 3 -2.49 -3.47 -44.69
N PRO A 4 -3.05 -3.12 -43.52
CA PRO A 4 -2.26 -2.53 -42.47
C PRO A 4 -1.51 -3.65 -41.73
N GLY A 5 -0.18 -3.52 -41.70
CA GLY A 5 0.74 -4.46 -41.07
C GLY A 5 0.80 -4.28 -39.56
N LYS A 6 0.42 -5.33 -38.84
CA LYS A 6 1.22 -6.05 -37.83
C LYS A 6 2.48 -5.34 -37.28
N GLN A 7 2.33 -4.22 -36.59
CA GLN A 7 3.38 -3.56 -35.81
C GLN A 7 2.74 -2.88 -34.59
N ASP A 8 2.46 -3.62 -33.51
CA ASP A 8 2.18 -3.00 -32.19
C ASP A 8 2.24 -4.01 -31.02
N ASP A 9 2.18 -5.32 -31.27
CA ASP A 9 2.14 -6.29 -30.17
C ASP A 9 3.50 -6.48 -29.46
N GLY A 10 4.62 -6.24 -30.15
CA GLY A 10 5.97 -6.54 -29.62
C GLY A 10 6.53 -5.51 -28.63
N GLN A 11 6.19 -4.23 -28.79
CA GLN A 11 6.70 -3.16 -27.90
C GLN A 11 5.89 -3.04 -26.60
N VAL A 12 4.59 -3.35 -26.65
CA VAL A 12 3.74 -3.37 -25.45
C VAL A 12 4.19 -4.47 -24.49
N VAL A 13 4.60 -5.63 -25.00
CA VAL A 13 5.00 -6.79 -24.18
C VAL A 13 6.41 -6.62 -23.58
N ALA A 14 7.33 -5.95 -24.30
CA ALA A 14 8.71 -5.74 -23.83
C ALA A 14 8.81 -4.75 -22.65
N SER A 15 7.92 -3.75 -22.59
CA SER A 15 7.83 -2.79 -21.47
C SER A 15 7.45 -3.45 -20.14
N ILE A 16 6.72 -4.57 -20.19
CA ILE A 16 6.23 -5.32 -19.02
C ILE A 16 7.35 -6.18 -18.39
N THR A 17 8.41 -6.50 -19.15
CA THR A 17 9.41 -7.52 -18.76
C THR A 17 10.65 -6.94 -18.07
N SER A 18 10.86 -5.63 -18.10
CA SER A 18 11.97 -5.05 -17.33
C SER A 18 11.61 -5.11 -15.84
N PRO A 19 12.38 -5.82 -14.98
CA PRO A 19 12.16 -5.73 -13.55
C PRO A 19 12.23 -4.24 -13.18
N PRO A 20 11.23 -3.70 -12.48
CA PRO A 20 11.29 -2.32 -12.04
C PRO A 20 12.57 -2.19 -11.23
N GLY A 21 13.41 -1.20 -11.55
CA GLY A 21 14.53 -0.85 -10.66
C GLY A 21 14.01 -0.70 -9.23
N PHE A 22 14.79 -1.10 -8.23
CA PHE A 22 14.36 -1.14 -6.82
C PHE A 22 13.62 0.13 -6.36
N SER A 23 14.06 1.30 -6.82
CA SER A 23 13.42 2.60 -6.58
C SER A 23 11.99 2.72 -7.14
N ARG A 24 11.70 2.15 -8.33
CA ARG A 24 10.35 2.09 -8.90
C ARG A 24 9.46 1.12 -8.13
N LEU A 25 10.04 0.03 -7.63
CA LEU A 25 9.32 -0.98 -6.86
C LEU A 25 8.85 -0.41 -5.50
N ILE A 26 9.74 0.32 -4.80
CA ILE A 26 9.39 1.09 -3.60
C ILE A 26 8.30 2.11 -3.90
N TYR A 27 8.44 2.87 -5.00
CA TYR A 27 7.45 3.87 -5.38
C TYR A 27 6.05 3.25 -5.60
N HIS A 28 5.99 2.09 -6.26
CA HIS A 28 4.72 1.36 -6.45
C HIS A 28 4.11 0.91 -5.12
N TYR A 29 4.91 0.42 -4.16
CA TYR A 29 4.41 0.08 -2.83
C TYR A 29 3.92 1.29 -2.04
N LEU A 30 4.61 2.44 -2.14
CA LEU A 30 4.17 3.69 -1.51
C LEU A 30 2.84 4.20 -2.10
N MET A 31 2.65 4.05 -3.41
CA MET A 31 1.37 4.32 -4.06
C MET A 31 0.27 3.37 -3.60
N LEU A 32 0.59 2.08 -3.42
CA LEU A 32 -0.32 1.05 -2.94
C LEU A 32 -0.84 1.38 -1.52
N SER A 33 0.07 1.82 -0.65
CA SER A 33 -0.23 2.23 0.72
C SER A 33 -1.06 3.51 0.83
N LYS A 34 -1.35 4.21 -0.28
CA LYS A 34 -2.03 5.52 -0.32
C LYS A 34 -1.53 6.46 0.78
N ILE A 35 -0.26 6.88 0.68
CA ILE A 35 0.44 7.62 1.73
C ILE A 35 -0.34 8.82 2.32
N ARG A 36 -1.16 9.51 1.51
CA ARG A 36 -2.01 10.63 1.96
C ARG A 36 -3.14 10.21 2.90
N LEU A 37 -3.76 9.07 2.67
CA LEU A 37 -4.79 8.54 3.58
C LEU A 37 -4.14 8.01 4.84
N THR A 38 -3.04 7.28 4.67
CA THR A 38 -2.27 6.73 5.78
C THR A 38 -1.74 7.84 6.71
N SER A 39 -1.24 8.95 6.17
CA SER A 39 -0.79 10.08 6.99
C SER A 39 -1.92 10.69 7.82
N LEU A 40 -3.14 10.75 7.28
CA LEU A 40 -4.29 11.26 8.04
C LEU A 40 -4.62 10.34 9.22
N VAL A 41 -4.62 9.03 8.99
CA VAL A 41 -4.85 8.01 10.03
C VAL A 41 -3.79 8.09 11.14
N VAL A 42 -2.52 8.25 10.76
CA VAL A 42 -1.42 8.38 11.71
C VAL A 42 -1.53 9.66 12.52
N MET A 43 -1.85 10.80 11.88
CA MET A 43 -2.09 12.06 12.59
C MET A 43 -3.22 11.94 13.62
N THR A 44 -4.32 11.26 13.27
CA THR A 44 -5.42 11.05 14.22
C THR A 44 -5.01 10.12 15.37
N ALA A 45 -4.22 9.08 15.10
CA ALA A 45 -3.71 8.18 16.13
C ALA A 45 -2.73 8.92 17.08
N MET A 46 -1.85 9.76 16.54
CA MET A 46 -0.94 10.60 17.32
C MET A 46 -1.69 11.58 18.22
N ALA A 47 -2.75 12.20 17.71
CA ALA A 47 -3.62 13.08 18.50
C ALA A 47 -4.31 12.32 19.65
N GLY A 48 -4.82 11.12 19.38
CA GLY A 48 -5.41 10.25 20.40
C GLY A 48 -4.39 9.84 21.48
N TYR A 49 -3.18 9.47 21.07
CA TYR A 49 -2.09 9.14 22.00
C TYR A 49 -1.72 10.35 22.89
N ALA A 50 -1.65 11.55 22.32
CA ALA A 50 -1.33 12.76 23.07
C ALA A 50 -2.43 13.18 24.07
N MET A 51 -3.69 12.80 23.81
CA MET A 51 -4.82 13.05 24.71
C MET A 51 -4.99 12.00 25.82
N ALA A 52 -4.31 10.86 25.72
CA ALA A 52 -4.46 9.78 26.68
C ALA A 52 -3.99 10.22 28.08
N PRO A 53 -4.68 9.84 29.17
CA PRO A 53 -4.32 10.21 30.53
C PRO A 53 -3.09 9.45 31.08
N ALA A 54 -2.22 8.94 30.20
CA ALA A 54 -1.04 8.15 30.51
C ALA A 54 0.24 9.00 30.34
N PRO A 55 1.35 8.62 31.02
CA PRO A 55 2.65 9.26 30.79
C PRO A 55 3.06 9.14 29.32
N PHE A 56 3.43 10.26 28.70
CA PHE A 56 3.90 10.26 27.33
C PHE A 56 5.27 9.57 27.26
N GLU A 57 5.36 8.52 26.46
CA GLU A 57 6.62 7.80 26.24
C GLU A 57 6.95 7.75 24.75
N LEU A 58 8.12 8.27 24.39
CA LEU A 58 8.51 8.44 22.99
C LEU A 58 8.62 7.09 22.25
N SER A 59 9.01 6.03 22.94
CA SER A 59 9.16 4.69 22.38
C SER A 59 7.82 4.14 21.88
N THR A 60 6.82 4.06 22.77
CA THR A 60 5.46 3.61 22.43
C THR A 60 4.78 4.54 21.43
N PHE A 61 5.04 5.86 21.48
CA PHE A 61 4.54 6.81 20.49
C PHE A 61 5.04 6.51 19.06
N LEU A 62 6.35 6.27 18.92
CA LEU A 62 6.96 5.94 17.63
C LEU A 62 6.49 4.56 17.14
N LEU A 63 6.44 3.56 18.03
CA LEU A 63 5.95 2.22 17.71
C LEU A 63 4.49 2.25 17.26
N CYS A 64 3.63 3.01 17.96
CA CYS A 64 2.24 3.22 17.60
C CYS A 64 2.11 3.87 16.22
N SER A 65 2.90 4.93 15.96
CA SER A 65 2.87 5.65 14.67
C SER A 65 3.31 4.77 13.50
N ILE A 66 4.41 4.02 13.67
CA ILE A 66 4.95 3.13 12.64
C ILE A 66 4.01 1.92 12.43
N GLY A 67 3.55 1.29 13.52
CA GLY A 67 2.60 0.18 13.46
C GLY A 67 1.29 0.57 12.77
N THR A 68 0.72 1.73 13.12
CA THR A 68 -0.47 2.29 12.47
C THR A 68 -0.24 2.56 10.99
N THR A 69 0.93 3.10 10.62
CA THR A 69 1.30 3.35 9.22
C THR A 69 1.30 2.04 8.43
N LEU A 70 1.92 0.99 8.98
CA LEU A 70 2.03 -0.32 8.33
C LEU A 70 0.68 -1.01 8.17
N VAL A 71 -0.14 -1.03 9.24
CA VAL A 71 -1.49 -1.64 9.20
C VAL A 71 -2.41 -0.88 8.25
N SER A 72 -2.40 0.45 8.28
CA SER A 72 -3.19 1.28 7.36
C SER A 72 -2.75 1.09 5.90
N GLY A 73 -1.44 0.98 5.66
CA GLY A 73 -0.89 0.66 4.34
C GLY A 73 -1.31 -0.73 3.83
N ALA A 74 -1.30 -1.73 4.71
CA ALA A 74 -1.77 -3.08 4.40
C ALA A 74 -3.26 -3.09 4.05
N ALA A 75 -4.11 -2.42 4.84
CA ALA A 75 -5.54 -2.31 4.57
C ALA A 75 -5.82 -1.63 3.22
N ASN A 76 -5.11 -0.54 2.91
CA ASN A 76 -5.21 0.13 1.61
C ASN A 76 -4.78 -0.75 0.44
N SER A 77 -3.73 -1.56 0.62
CA SER A 77 -3.28 -2.54 -0.38
C SER A 77 -4.37 -3.59 -0.65
N ILE A 78 -4.92 -4.19 0.41
CA ILE A 78 -5.99 -5.20 0.30
C ILE A 78 -7.23 -4.61 -0.39
N ASN A 79 -7.63 -3.39 -0.02
CA ASN A 79 -8.75 -2.71 -0.65
C ASN A 79 -8.55 -2.58 -2.16
N GLN A 80 -7.36 -2.17 -2.60
CA GLN A 80 -7.08 -2.08 -4.04
C GLN A 80 -7.04 -3.45 -4.74
N VAL A 81 -6.58 -4.51 -4.06
CA VAL A 81 -6.60 -5.88 -4.61
C VAL A 81 -8.03 -6.37 -4.83
N ILE A 82 -8.92 -6.14 -3.86
CA ILE A 82 -10.34 -6.54 -3.95
C ILE A 82 -11.06 -5.73 -5.02
N GLU A 83 -10.83 -4.41 -5.05
CA GLU A 83 -11.51 -3.48 -5.97
C GLU A 83 -10.96 -3.52 -7.40
N THR A 84 -9.86 -4.23 -7.68
CA THR A 84 -9.14 -4.16 -8.97
C THR A 84 -10.07 -4.31 -10.19
N SER A 85 -11.00 -5.26 -10.15
CA SER A 85 -11.93 -5.55 -11.25
C SER A 85 -12.96 -4.43 -11.47
N PHE A 86 -13.37 -3.76 -10.40
CA PHE A 86 -14.34 -2.66 -10.43
C PHE A 86 -13.66 -1.34 -10.76
N ASP A 87 -12.47 -1.11 -10.22
CA ASP A 87 -11.66 0.07 -10.50
C ASP A 87 -11.28 0.18 -11.98
N ALA A 88 -11.12 -0.95 -12.67
CA ALA A 88 -10.89 -0.99 -14.12
C ALA A 88 -12.02 -0.36 -14.95
N GLN A 89 -13.24 -0.37 -14.42
CA GLN A 89 -14.43 0.13 -15.11
C GLN A 89 -14.74 1.59 -14.76
N MET A 90 -14.03 2.20 -13.81
CA MET A 90 -14.30 3.56 -13.31
C MET A 90 -13.26 4.58 -13.80
N ALA A 91 -13.73 5.69 -14.37
CA ALA A 91 -12.87 6.77 -14.87
C ALA A 91 -11.92 7.37 -13.81
N ARG A 92 -12.31 7.35 -12.53
CA ARG A 92 -11.56 7.92 -11.41
C ARG A 92 -10.44 6.97 -10.90
N THR A 93 -10.62 5.66 -10.98
CA THR A 93 -9.71 4.67 -10.35
C THR A 93 -9.01 3.73 -11.32
N ARG A 94 -9.32 3.83 -12.63
CA ARG A 94 -8.64 3.10 -13.72
C ARG A 94 -7.12 3.27 -13.78
N ASN A 95 -6.59 4.34 -13.19
CA ASN A 95 -5.16 4.66 -13.17
C ASN A 95 -4.42 4.09 -11.94
N ARG A 96 -5.07 3.25 -11.12
CA ARG A 96 -4.41 2.60 -9.98
C ARG A 96 -3.37 1.58 -10.48
N VAL A 97 -2.26 1.45 -9.75
CA VAL A 97 -1.11 0.60 -10.12
C VAL A 97 -1.47 -0.88 -10.35
N LEU A 98 -2.48 -1.40 -9.64
CA LEU A 98 -2.96 -2.77 -9.81
C LEU A 98 -3.83 -2.96 -11.06
N VAL A 99 -4.61 -1.95 -11.43
CA VAL A 99 -5.47 -1.98 -12.63
C VAL A 99 -4.62 -1.88 -13.89
N GLN A 100 -3.58 -1.04 -13.86
CA GLN A 100 -2.65 -0.86 -14.99
C GLN A 100 -1.64 -2.00 -15.14
N GLY A 101 -1.62 -2.97 -14.22
CA GLY A 101 -0.69 -4.11 -14.27
C GLY A 101 0.78 -3.76 -13.95
N HIS A 102 1.04 -2.57 -13.39
CA HIS A 102 2.39 -2.15 -12.97
C HIS A 102 2.91 -2.92 -11.74
N LEU A 103 2.02 -3.57 -11.00
CA LEU A 103 2.34 -4.46 -9.89
C LEU A 103 1.42 -5.69 -9.92
N SER A 104 1.99 -6.88 -9.71
CA SER A 104 1.20 -8.11 -9.64
C SER A 104 0.34 -8.15 -8.36
N ARG A 105 -0.88 -8.69 -8.46
CA ARG A 105 -1.76 -8.91 -7.31
C ARG A 105 -1.08 -9.72 -6.20
N LEU A 106 -0.25 -10.71 -6.56
CA LEU A 106 0.52 -11.49 -5.58
C LEU A 106 1.51 -10.63 -4.79
N HIS A 107 2.17 -9.66 -5.43
CA HIS A 107 3.09 -8.76 -4.74
C HIS A 107 2.35 -7.81 -3.80
N ALA A 108 1.18 -7.31 -4.20
CA ALA A 108 0.33 -6.48 -3.36
C ALA A 108 -0.18 -7.21 -2.11
N VAL A 109 -0.63 -8.47 -2.29
CA VAL A 109 -1.05 -9.32 -1.17
C VAL A 109 0.14 -9.67 -0.28
N GLY A 110 1.29 -10.03 -0.85
CA GLY A 110 2.51 -10.30 -0.08
C GLY A 110 2.97 -9.11 0.74
N PHE A 111 2.97 -7.91 0.15
CA PHE A 111 3.24 -6.66 0.87
C PHE A 111 2.22 -6.43 1.99
N ALA A 112 0.92 -6.61 1.73
CA ALA A 112 -0.12 -6.40 2.73
C ALA A 112 0.01 -7.36 3.91
N LEU A 113 0.23 -8.64 3.65
CA LEU A 113 0.44 -9.64 4.69
C LEU A 113 1.69 -9.32 5.51
N GLY A 114 2.83 -9.05 4.85
CA GLY A 114 4.06 -8.69 5.55
C GLY A 114 3.92 -7.42 6.39
N ALA A 115 3.35 -6.36 5.82
CA ALA A 115 3.14 -5.10 6.53
C ALA A 115 2.14 -5.25 7.69
N SER A 116 1.07 -6.04 7.52
CA SER A 116 0.11 -6.31 8.58
C SER A 116 0.72 -7.13 9.71
N THR A 117 1.45 -8.20 9.41
CA THR A 117 2.12 -9.02 10.45
C THR A 117 3.15 -8.20 11.22
N VAL A 118 3.97 -7.41 10.54
CA VAL A 118 4.97 -6.55 11.20
C VAL A 118 4.28 -5.44 11.99
N GLY A 119 3.28 -4.77 11.41
CA GLY A 119 2.57 -3.67 12.06
C GLY A 119 1.80 -4.11 13.31
N VAL A 120 1.03 -5.20 13.21
CA VAL A 120 0.31 -5.79 14.36
C VAL A 120 1.30 -6.29 15.40
N GLY A 121 2.39 -6.96 14.99
CA GLY A 121 3.45 -7.39 15.91
C GLY A 121 4.09 -6.21 16.67
N MET A 122 4.38 -5.11 15.98
CA MET A 122 4.91 -3.89 16.61
C MET A 122 3.93 -3.28 17.61
N LEU A 123 2.62 -3.28 17.32
CA LEU A 123 1.61 -2.79 18.24
C LEU A 123 1.43 -3.72 19.45
N TYR A 124 1.42 -5.03 19.22
CA TYR A 124 1.22 -6.05 20.25
C TYR A 124 2.37 -6.07 21.26
N PHE A 125 3.61 -6.15 20.78
CA PHE A 125 4.80 -6.20 21.65
C PHE A 125 5.25 -4.82 22.12
N GLY A 126 5.01 -3.78 21.32
CA GLY A 126 5.57 -2.46 21.54
C GLY A 126 4.64 -1.48 22.25
N VAL A 127 3.31 -1.69 22.22
CA VAL A 127 2.33 -0.79 22.84
C VAL A 127 1.51 -1.52 23.89
N ASN A 128 0.65 -2.46 23.47
CA ASN A 128 -0.12 -3.38 24.33
C ASN A 128 -1.00 -4.31 23.48
N GLU A 129 -1.55 -5.35 24.10
CA GLU A 129 -2.43 -6.33 23.43
C GLU A 129 -3.75 -5.75 22.92
N LEU A 130 -4.29 -4.69 23.55
CA LEU A 130 -5.56 -4.08 23.16
C LEU A 130 -5.45 -3.19 21.91
N THR A 131 -4.24 -2.79 21.53
CA THR A 131 -3.98 -1.90 20.39
C THR A 131 -3.75 -2.68 19.09
N ALA A 132 -3.38 -3.96 19.19
CA ALA A 132 -3.10 -4.85 18.07
C ALA A 132 -4.38 -5.53 17.53
#